data_AF-X0WZS2-F1
#
_entry.id   AF-X0WZS2-F1
#
_cell.length_a   1.000
_cell.length_b   1.000
_cell.length_c   1.000
_cell.angle_alpha   90.00
_cell.angle_beta   90.00
_cell.angle_gamma   90.00
#
_symmetry.space_group_name_H-M   'P 1'
#
loop_
_entity.id
_entity.type
_entity.pdbx_description
1 polymer ?
#
loop_
_entity_poly.entity_id
_entity_poly.type
_entity_poly.pdbx_seq_one_letter_code
_entity_poly.pdbx_strand_id
1 'polypeptide(L)'
;GWEYETGEGGAVFVLHGHDAWTILDSWRARRQYSWGAGEKNVFLILEFIFGRAGLEFTSLSNSSTMTSLHPSFTIHPGELGRTAVRRLLAMVPDLVMVSGEFGYVRNPLATDPAEYDYGVDHVILRGRYGALSRDFNRVQVFGDGVMVDRFDWGSIDDLYDRLLQVHDLNLSSVATAEERADALQRNAALGEEGGEILVPVNCGQELYDVVAITDAGAGLSSARRRVMGMALRYSVDGRSPAYEQRIRLGAV
;
A
#
# COMPACT_ATOMS: atom_id res chain seq x y z
N GLY A 1 12.87 15.11 -14.16
CA GLY A 1 13.48 16.45 -14.41
C GLY A 1 15.00 16.33 -14.37
N TRP A 2 15.73 17.40 -14.68
CA TRP A 2 17.19 17.42 -14.50
C TRP A 2 17.65 18.80 -14.03
N GLU A 3 18.73 18.81 -13.26
CA GLU A 3 19.39 20.01 -12.76
C GLU A 3 20.89 19.89 -13.02
N TYR A 4 21.55 21.02 -13.28
CA TYR A 4 23.00 21.09 -13.50
C TYR A 4 23.57 22.20 -12.62
N GLU A 5 24.46 21.83 -11.73
CA GLU A 5 25.08 22.73 -10.78
C GLU A 5 26.57 22.87 -11.11
N THR A 6 27.08 24.09 -11.12
CA THR A 6 28.52 24.38 -11.26
C THR A 6 28.96 25.29 -10.12
N GLY A 7 30.10 24.97 -9.50
CA GLY A 7 30.58 25.70 -8.33
C GLY A 7 31.62 24.91 -7.54
N GLU A 8 32.37 25.59 -6.66
CA GLU A 8 33.32 24.97 -5.72
C GLU A 8 34.34 23.99 -6.35
N GLY A 9 34.74 24.23 -7.60
CA GLY A 9 35.71 23.39 -8.32
C GLY A 9 35.15 22.10 -8.90
N GLY A 10 33.82 21.92 -8.92
CA GLY A 10 33.14 20.77 -9.50
C GLY A 10 31.93 21.14 -10.36
N ALA A 11 31.37 20.11 -11.00
CA ALA A 11 30.09 20.18 -11.69
C ALA A 11 29.27 18.93 -11.35
N VAL A 12 27.99 19.11 -11.03
CA VAL A 12 27.07 18.05 -10.65
C VAL A 12 25.89 18.05 -11.61
N PHE A 13 25.54 16.87 -12.11
CA PHE A 13 24.35 16.67 -12.93
C PHE A 13 23.37 15.77 -12.17
N VAL A 14 22.19 16.28 -11.88
CA VAL A 14 21.17 15.59 -11.09
C VAL A 14 20.01 15.19 -12.01
N LEU A 15 19.64 13.91 -11.95
CA LEU A 15 18.47 13.37 -12.62
C LEU A 15 17.38 13.08 -11.58
N HIS A 16 16.21 13.67 -11.78
CA HIS A 16 15.03 13.41 -10.97
C HIS A 16 14.13 12.40 -11.69
N GLY A 17 14.06 11.20 -11.13
CA GLY A 17 13.07 10.19 -11.50
C GLY A 17 11.71 10.46 -10.86
N HIS A 18 10.67 9.98 -11.52
CA HIS A 18 9.30 9.99 -11.00
C HIS A 18 8.76 8.56 -11.04
N ASP A 19 7.98 8.19 -10.02
CA ASP A 19 7.35 6.88 -9.95
C ASP A 19 6.05 6.84 -10.78
N ALA A 20 5.48 5.65 -10.96
CA ALA A 20 4.21 5.48 -11.66
C ALA A 20 3.07 6.24 -10.98
N TRP A 21 3.11 6.43 -9.65
CA TRP A 21 2.13 7.25 -8.95
C TRP A 21 2.16 8.71 -9.41
N THR A 22 3.34 9.25 -9.72
CA THR A 22 3.49 10.60 -10.26
C THR A 22 3.03 10.67 -11.72
N ILE A 23 3.25 9.61 -12.50
CA ILE A 23 2.71 9.48 -13.86
C ILE A 23 1.16 9.47 -13.82
N LEU A 24 0.55 8.76 -12.87
CA LEU A 24 -0.90 8.77 -12.63
C LEU A 24 -1.44 10.14 -12.21
N ASP A 25 -0.65 10.97 -11.53
CA ASP A 25 -1.01 12.37 -11.23
C ASP A 25 -0.96 13.27 -12.47
N SER A 26 -0.08 12.95 -13.43
CA SER A 26 0.05 13.73 -14.65
C SER A 26 -1.14 13.51 -15.61
N TRP A 27 -1.79 12.34 -15.54
CA TRP A 27 -3.00 12.09 -16.30
C TRP A 27 -4.23 12.71 -15.62
N ARG A 28 -4.94 13.53 -16.40
CA ARG A 28 -6.22 14.14 -16.03
C ARG A 28 -7.32 13.68 -16.98
N ALA A 29 -8.47 13.31 -16.42
CA ALA A 29 -9.61 12.91 -17.23
C ALA A 29 -10.11 14.08 -18.10
N ARG A 30 -9.96 13.97 -19.43
CA ARG A 30 -10.36 15.04 -20.38
C ARG A 30 -11.87 15.15 -20.55
N ARG A 31 -12.59 14.11 -20.16
CA ARG A 31 -14.05 14.00 -20.18
C ARG A 31 -14.48 13.07 -19.06
N GLN A 32 -15.78 12.99 -18.83
CA GLN A 32 -16.34 12.00 -17.92
C GLN A 32 -16.14 10.60 -18.48
N TYR A 33 -15.73 9.68 -17.62
CA TYR A 33 -15.80 8.24 -17.85
C TYR A 33 -16.72 7.67 -16.79
N SER A 34 -17.71 6.88 -17.22
CA SER A 34 -18.68 6.29 -16.31
C SER A 34 -18.88 4.84 -16.70
N TRP A 35 -18.95 4.00 -15.68
CA TRP A 35 -19.31 2.60 -15.78
C TRP A 35 -20.55 2.37 -14.94
N GLY A 36 -21.54 1.68 -15.51
CA GLY A 36 -22.70 1.22 -14.75
C GLY A 36 -22.35 0.04 -13.84
N ALA A 37 -23.16 -0.18 -12.81
CA ALA A 37 -23.05 -1.40 -12.01
C ALA A 37 -23.17 -2.64 -12.92
N GLY A 38 -22.28 -3.62 -12.72
CA GLY A 38 -22.20 -4.83 -13.55
C GLY A 38 -21.41 -4.70 -14.86
N GLU A 39 -20.98 -3.50 -15.28
CA GLU A 39 -20.31 -3.31 -16.58
C GLU A 39 -18.84 -3.74 -16.56
N LYS A 40 -18.07 -3.25 -15.59
CA LYS A 40 -16.66 -3.59 -15.41
C LYS A 40 -16.36 -3.84 -13.94
N ASN A 41 -15.50 -4.81 -13.67
CA ASN A 41 -14.97 -5.02 -12.32
C ASN A 41 -13.88 -3.99 -11.97
N VAL A 42 -13.53 -3.92 -10.69
CA VAL A 42 -12.50 -3.00 -10.18
C VAL A 42 -11.18 -3.14 -10.94
N PHE A 43 -10.73 -4.38 -11.20
CA PHE A 43 -9.50 -4.65 -11.96
C PHE A 43 -9.51 -4.00 -13.34
N LEU A 44 -10.58 -4.19 -14.13
CA LEU A 44 -10.68 -3.66 -15.50
C LEU A 44 -10.80 -2.13 -15.54
N ILE A 45 -11.31 -1.51 -14.48
CA ILE A 45 -11.34 -0.04 -14.36
C ILE A 45 -9.94 0.47 -13.98
N LEU A 46 -9.22 -0.21 -13.07
CA LEU A 46 -7.82 0.11 -12.76
C LEU A 46 -6.95 -0.02 -14.00
N GLU A 47 -7.04 -1.14 -14.73
CA GLU A 47 -6.32 -1.36 -15.99
C GLU A 47 -6.58 -0.22 -16.99
N PHE A 48 -7.84 0.22 -17.12
CA PHE A 48 -8.18 1.36 -17.96
C PHE A 48 -7.43 2.64 -17.52
N ILE A 49 -7.37 2.94 -16.23
CA ILE A 49 -6.71 4.16 -15.73
C ILE A 49 -5.19 4.08 -15.91
N PHE A 50 -4.57 2.94 -15.60
CA PHE A 50 -3.13 2.72 -15.81
C PHE A 50 -2.76 2.84 -17.29
N GLY A 51 -3.52 2.20 -18.18
CA GLY A 51 -3.30 2.29 -19.63
C GLY A 51 -3.43 3.72 -20.16
N ARG A 52 -4.31 4.55 -19.57
CA ARG A 52 -4.42 5.98 -19.90
C ARG A 52 -3.22 6.81 -19.49
N ALA A 53 -2.52 6.37 -18.45
CA ALA A 53 -1.27 6.96 -17.98
C ALA A 53 -0.03 6.37 -18.69
N GLY A 54 -0.22 5.43 -19.63
CA GLY A 54 0.87 4.78 -20.36
C GLY A 54 1.59 3.70 -19.56
N LEU A 55 0.91 3.13 -18.56
CA LEU A 55 1.42 2.08 -17.68
C LEU A 55 0.70 0.76 -17.99
N GLU A 56 1.40 -0.34 -17.81
CA GLU A 56 0.81 -1.68 -17.84
C GLU A 56 0.21 -2.01 -16.47
N PHE A 57 -0.82 -2.86 -16.46
CA PHE A 57 -1.49 -3.26 -15.21
C PHE A 57 -1.78 -4.74 -15.23
N THR A 58 -1.37 -5.43 -14.17
CA THR A 58 -1.51 -6.88 -14.05
C THR A 58 -1.60 -7.30 -12.58
N SER A 59 -1.73 -8.59 -12.31
CA SER A 59 -1.85 -9.14 -10.95
C SER A 59 -0.72 -10.12 -10.63
N LEU A 60 -0.12 -9.98 -9.46
CA LEU A 60 0.69 -11.04 -8.84
C LEU A 60 -0.19 -11.92 -7.95
N SER A 61 -1.03 -11.28 -7.13
CA SER A 61 -2.11 -11.90 -6.38
C SER A 61 -3.28 -10.93 -6.30
N ASN A 62 -4.50 -11.44 -6.22
CA ASN A 62 -5.68 -10.60 -6.10
C ASN A 62 -6.73 -11.23 -5.19
N SER A 63 -7.53 -10.40 -4.54
CA SER A 63 -8.72 -10.83 -3.83
C SER A 63 -9.80 -11.28 -4.82
N SER A 64 -10.78 -12.04 -4.32
CA SER A 64 -12.00 -12.32 -5.05
C SER A 64 -12.75 -11.03 -5.39
N THR A 65 -12.83 -10.10 -4.44
CA THR A 65 -13.54 -8.81 -4.59
C THR A 65 -12.96 -7.97 -5.74
N MET A 66 -11.64 -7.98 -5.97
CA MET A 66 -10.99 -7.26 -7.08
C MET A 66 -11.59 -7.63 -8.46
N THR A 67 -11.96 -8.90 -8.64
CA THR A 67 -12.47 -9.42 -9.92
C THR A 67 -13.98 -9.64 -9.93
N SER A 68 -14.62 -9.76 -8.76
CA SER A 68 -16.07 -9.99 -8.64
C SER A 68 -16.88 -8.71 -8.38
N LEU A 69 -16.30 -7.65 -7.81
CA LEU A 69 -17.00 -6.38 -7.57
C LEU A 69 -17.08 -5.57 -8.86
N HIS A 70 -18.31 -5.30 -9.33
CA HIS A 70 -18.59 -4.53 -10.55
C HIS A 70 -19.31 -3.22 -10.19
N PRO A 71 -18.58 -2.20 -9.70
CA PRO A 71 -19.20 -1.00 -9.15
C PRO A 71 -19.73 -0.10 -10.26
N SER A 72 -20.78 0.64 -9.94
CA SER A 72 -21.06 1.90 -10.62
C SER A 72 -19.95 2.89 -10.24
N PHE A 73 -19.17 3.33 -11.22
CA PHE A 73 -18.01 4.19 -10.98
C PHE A 73 -17.93 5.32 -11.99
N THR A 74 -17.59 6.52 -11.52
CA THR A 74 -17.45 7.70 -12.37
C THR A 74 -16.14 8.42 -12.07
N ILE A 75 -15.38 8.68 -13.13
CA ILE A 75 -14.24 9.60 -13.12
C ILE A 75 -14.72 10.91 -13.73
N HIS A 76 -14.66 11.97 -12.94
CA HIS A 76 -15.15 13.29 -13.35
C HIS A 76 -14.13 14.00 -14.25
N PRO A 77 -14.59 14.90 -15.15
CA PRO A 77 -13.68 15.75 -15.91
C PRO A 77 -12.70 16.50 -14.99
N GLY A 78 -11.41 16.47 -15.32
CA GLY A 78 -10.33 17.10 -14.56
C GLY A 78 -9.77 16.29 -13.39
N GLU A 79 -10.42 15.19 -13.00
CA GLU A 79 -9.95 14.29 -11.93
C GLU A 79 -8.60 13.66 -12.29
N LEU A 80 -7.73 13.52 -11.28
CA LEU A 80 -6.41 12.89 -11.41
C LEU A 80 -6.57 11.37 -11.47
N GLY A 81 -5.71 10.70 -12.26
CA GLY A 81 -5.64 9.23 -12.28
C GLY A 81 -5.41 8.63 -10.90
N ARG A 82 -4.47 9.18 -10.13
CA ARG A 82 -4.20 8.74 -8.75
C ARG A 82 -5.43 8.81 -7.86
N THR A 83 -6.24 9.86 -7.96
CA THR A 83 -7.47 10.01 -7.17
C THR A 83 -8.47 8.91 -7.51
N ALA A 84 -8.69 8.65 -8.79
CA ALA A 84 -9.58 7.58 -9.25
C ALA A 84 -9.07 6.18 -8.80
N VAL A 85 -7.76 5.92 -8.94
CA VAL A 85 -7.14 4.67 -8.47
C VAL A 85 -7.33 4.50 -6.97
N ARG A 86 -7.09 5.53 -6.15
CA ARG A 86 -7.29 5.45 -4.69
C ARG A 86 -8.74 5.19 -4.32
N ARG A 87 -9.72 5.77 -5.04
CA ARG A 87 -11.14 5.50 -4.81
C ARG A 87 -11.51 4.05 -5.13
N LEU A 88 -10.92 3.46 -6.17
CA LEU A 88 -11.11 2.06 -6.53
C LEU A 88 -10.43 1.11 -5.54
N LEU A 89 -9.16 1.36 -5.21
CA LEU A 89 -8.43 0.57 -4.21
C LEU A 89 -9.08 0.69 -2.84
N ALA A 90 -9.70 1.83 -2.53
CA ALA A 90 -10.46 1.97 -1.32
C ALA A 90 -11.62 0.98 -1.25
N MET A 91 -12.15 0.41 -2.35
CA MET A 91 -13.26 -0.55 -2.41
C MET A 91 -12.86 -2.01 -2.14
N VAL A 92 -11.57 -2.32 -2.21
CA VAL A 92 -11.02 -3.69 -2.20
C VAL A 92 -9.90 -3.80 -1.16
N PRO A 93 -9.56 -5.02 -0.70
CA PRO A 93 -8.42 -5.20 0.22
C PRO A 93 -7.05 -5.12 -0.48
N ASP A 94 -7.03 -5.11 -1.81
CA ASP A 94 -5.81 -5.18 -2.58
C ASP A 94 -5.02 -3.87 -2.58
N LEU A 95 -3.70 -4.01 -2.68
CA LEU A 95 -2.75 -2.91 -2.85
C LEU A 95 -2.15 -2.94 -4.25
N VAL A 96 -1.61 -1.80 -4.67
CA VAL A 96 -0.81 -1.71 -5.89
C VAL A 96 0.66 -1.56 -5.53
N MET A 97 1.48 -2.43 -6.10
CA MET A 97 2.92 -2.33 -6.15
C MET A 97 3.33 -1.87 -7.55
N VAL A 98 4.31 -0.99 -7.65
CA VAL A 98 4.83 -0.53 -8.94
C VAL A 98 6.23 -1.08 -9.13
N SER A 99 6.48 -1.71 -10.27
CA SER A 99 7.83 -2.10 -10.68
C SER A 99 7.98 -1.85 -12.19
N GLY A 100 8.97 -1.05 -12.56
CA GLY A 100 9.12 -0.55 -13.92
C GLY A 100 7.86 0.19 -14.40
N GLU A 101 7.36 -0.22 -15.55
CA GLU A 101 6.15 0.28 -16.21
C GLU A 101 4.86 -0.41 -15.73
N PHE A 102 4.96 -1.41 -14.84
CA PHE A 102 3.83 -2.22 -14.39
C PHE A 102 3.30 -1.76 -13.03
N GLY A 103 1.97 -1.60 -12.95
CA GLY A 103 1.22 -1.67 -11.71
C GLY A 103 0.75 -3.09 -11.45
N TYR A 104 1.26 -3.70 -10.39
CA TYR A 104 0.87 -5.03 -9.93
C TYR A 104 -0.14 -4.94 -8.80
N VAL A 105 -1.25 -5.66 -8.93
CA VAL A 105 -2.13 -5.97 -7.80
C VAL A 105 -1.48 -7.00 -6.89
N ARG A 106 -1.54 -6.76 -5.58
CA ARG A 106 -1.18 -7.71 -4.52
C ARG A 106 -2.25 -7.68 -3.44
N ASN A 107 -2.71 -8.85 -3.02
CA ASN A 107 -3.61 -9.02 -1.88
C ASN A 107 -2.80 -9.51 -0.67
N PRO A 108 -2.40 -8.62 0.27
CA PRO A 108 -1.64 -9.01 1.45
C PRO A 108 -2.50 -9.82 2.43
N LEU A 109 -1.98 -10.96 2.87
CA LEU A 109 -2.66 -11.85 3.82
C LEU A 109 -1.82 -12.08 5.07
N ALA A 110 -2.46 -12.20 6.22
CA ALA A 110 -1.78 -12.54 7.49
C ALA A 110 -1.06 -13.90 7.45
N THR A 111 -1.48 -14.77 6.52
CA THR A 111 -0.89 -16.08 6.27
C THR A 111 0.29 -16.07 5.30
N ASP A 112 0.66 -14.92 4.74
CA ASP A 112 1.81 -14.82 3.82
C ASP A 112 3.09 -15.29 4.52
N PRO A 113 3.84 -16.24 3.94
CA PRO A 113 5.05 -16.75 4.57
C PRO A 113 6.12 -15.65 4.66
N ALA A 114 7.00 -15.74 5.66
CA ALA A 114 8.19 -14.90 5.67
C ALA A 114 9.11 -15.31 4.51
N GLU A 115 9.52 -14.34 3.70
CA GLU A 115 10.39 -14.52 2.54
C GLU A 115 11.86 -14.27 2.86
N TYR A 116 12.14 -13.57 3.97
CA TYR A 116 13.49 -13.21 4.38
C TYR A 116 13.62 -13.00 5.90
N ASP A 117 14.83 -13.21 6.43
CA ASP A 117 15.17 -13.04 7.83
C ASP A 117 16.21 -11.92 8.02
N TYR A 118 15.92 -10.97 8.91
CA TYR A 118 16.85 -9.90 9.32
C TYR A 118 17.25 -10.05 10.78
N GLY A 119 18.50 -9.68 11.08
CA GLY A 119 19.04 -9.54 12.44
C GLY A 119 20.09 -10.55 12.87
N VAL A 120 20.15 -11.71 12.20
CA VAL A 120 21.19 -12.74 12.44
C VAL A 120 22.24 -12.69 11.35
N ASP A 121 21.97 -13.27 10.18
CA ASP A 121 22.91 -13.29 9.05
C ASP A 121 22.92 -11.94 8.33
N HIS A 122 21.74 -11.34 8.13
CA HIS A 122 21.60 -10.01 7.60
C HIS A 122 21.44 -9.00 8.74
N VAL A 123 22.56 -8.42 9.17
CA VAL A 123 22.60 -7.51 10.33
C VAL A 123 21.67 -6.30 10.19
N ILE A 124 20.99 -5.96 11.29
CA ILE A 124 20.26 -4.71 11.43
C ILE A 124 21.24 -3.65 11.98
N LEU A 125 21.51 -2.62 11.19
CA LEU A 125 22.39 -1.51 11.58
C LEU A 125 21.69 -0.56 12.55
N ARG A 126 20.39 -0.38 12.37
CA ARG A 126 19.53 0.42 13.24
C ARG A 126 18.08 -0.03 13.12
N GLY A 127 17.44 -0.30 14.26
CA GLY A 127 16.01 -0.51 14.35
C GLY A 127 15.30 0.71 14.97
N ARG A 128 14.12 1.03 14.44
CA ARG A 128 13.12 1.88 15.10
C ARG A 128 11.80 1.15 14.98
N TYR A 129 11.20 0.80 16.10
CA TYR A 129 9.95 0.05 16.13
C TYR A 129 8.89 0.86 16.86
N GLY A 130 7.65 0.76 16.41
CA GLY A 130 6.52 1.45 17.04
C GLY A 130 5.27 0.59 16.98
N ALA A 131 4.41 0.79 17.98
CA ALA A 131 3.03 0.37 17.95
C ALA A 131 2.17 1.64 17.88
N LEU A 132 1.32 1.72 16.86
CA LEU A 132 0.37 2.80 16.65
C LEU A 132 -1.03 2.26 16.95
N SER A 133 -1.85 3.07 17.62
CA SER A 133 -3.26 2.73 17.83
C SER A 133 -4.03 2.89 16.52
N ARG A 134 -4.98 2.00 16.24
CA ARG A 134 -5.89 2.18 15.10
C ARG A 134 -6.74 3.44 15.26
N ASP A 135 -7.02 4.08 14.13
CA ASP A 135 -7.98 5.18 14.05
C ASP A 135 -9.43 4.70 14.30
N PHE A 136 -9.72 3.44 13.95
CA PHE A 136 -10.99 2.78 14.16
C PHE A 136 -10.82 1.30 14.49
N ASN A 137 -11.73 0.75 15.29
CA ASN A 137 -11.80 -0.67 15.67
C ASN A 137 -13.21 -1.24 15.53
N ARG A 138 -14.18 -0.42 15.13
CA ARG A 138 -15.48 -0.84 14.64
C ARG A 138 -15.71 -0.27 13.25
N VAL A 139 -16.15 -1.11 12.33
CA VAL A 139 -16.52 -0.71 10.96
C VAL A 139 -17.99 -1.02 10.73
N GLN A 140 -18.75 0.00 10.32
CA GLN A 140 -20.13 -0.15 9.93
C GLN A 140 -20.28 0.18 8.44
N VAL A 141 -20.75 -0.79 7.66
CA VAL A 141 -20.91 -0.67 6.20
C VAL A 141 -22.39 -0.62 5.88
N PHE A 142 -22.81 0.44 5.19
CA PHE A 142 -24.14 0.62 4.64
C PHE A 142 -24.09 0.43 3.12
N GLY A 143 -24.74 -0.63 2.65
CA GLY A 143 -24.93 -0.90 1.23
C GLY A 143 -26.30 -0.48 0.71
N ASP A 144 -26.66 -0.96 -0.47
CA ASP A 144 -28.01 -0.87 -1.02
C ASP A 144 -28.94 -1.85 -0.28
N GLY A 145 -29.68 -1.33 0.70
CA GLY A 145 -30.63 -2.10 1.49
C GLY A 145 -30.00 -3.07 2.52
N VAL A 146 -28.67 -3.05 2.68
CA VAL A 146 -27.93 -3.89 3.63
C VAL A 146 -27.11 -3.04 4.61
N MET A 147 -26.93 -3.54 5.83
CA MET A 147 -26.06 -2.94 6.85
C MET A 147 -25.32 -4.03 7.60
N VAL A 148 -24.01 -3.86 7.77
CA VAL A 148 -23.14 -4.79 8.50
C VAL A 148 -22.30 -4.02 9.51
N ASP A 149 -22.09 -4.60 10.68
CA ASP A 149 -21.11 -4.17 11.67
C ASP A 149 -20.00 -5.23 11.83
N ARG A 150 -18.76 -4.77 11.90
CA ARG A 150 -17.58 -5.58 12.26
C ARG A 150 -16.84 -4.93 13.42
N PHE A 151 -16.50 -5.73 14.41
CA PHE A 151 -15.87 -5.31 15.66
C PHE A 151 -14.54 -6.01 15.82
N ASP A 152 -13.50 -5.25 16.15
CA ASP A 152 -12.29 -5.77 16.78
C ASP A 152 -12.43 -5.62 18.29
N TRP A 153 -12.98 -6.64 18.93
CA TRP A 153 -13.23 -6.62 20.38
C TRP A 153 -11.95 -6.47 21.20
N GLY A 154 -10.83 -7.06 20.75
CA GLY A 154 -9.56 -6.93 21.45
C GLY A 154 -9.07 -5.48 21.45
N SER A 155 -9.11 -4.83 20.30
CA SER A 155 -8.78 -3.40 20.20
C SER A 155 -9.78 -2.50 20.95
N ILE A 156 -11.07 -2.87 21.00
CA ILE A 156 -12.08 -2.13 21.76
C ILE A 156 -11.83 -2.23 23.27
N ASP A 157 -11.42 -3.39 23.77
CA ASP A 157 -11.08 -3.57 25.18
C ASP A 157 -9.90 -2.68 25.59
N ASP A 158 -8.93 -2.48 24.69
CA ASP A 158 -7.74 -1.65 24.95
C ASP A 158 -7.97 -0.14 24.71
N LEU A 159 -8.76 0.23 23.70
CA LEU A 159 -8.83 1.60 23.17
C LEU A 159 -10.23 2.24 23.18
N TYR A 160 -11.23 1.53 23.70
CA TYR A 160 -12.66 1.83 23.60
C TYR A 160 -13.18 1.86 22.14
N ASP A 161 -14.49 2.00 21.96
CA ASP A 161 -15.12 2.00 20.63
C ASP A 161 -14.70 3.22 19.80
N ARG A 162 -14.21 2.95 18.58
CA ARG A 162 -13.84 3.93 17.56
C ARG A 162 -14.47 3.52 16.24
N LEU A 163 -15.53 4.21 15.86
CA LEU A 163 -16.37 3.86 14.72
C LEU A 163 -15.92 4.51 13.41
N LEU A 164 -15.77 3.69 12.37
CA LEU A 164 -15.76 4.10 10.98
C LEU A 164 -17.08 3.70 10.32
N GLN A 165 -17.80 4.66 9.74
CA GLN A 165 -18.99 4.39 8.91
C GLN A 165 -18.65 4.58 7.44
N VAL A 166 -19.07 3.62 6.62
CA VAL A 166 -18.87 3.65 5.15
C VAL A 166 -20.20 3.42 4.46
N HIS A 167 -20.52 4.29 3.51
CA HIS A 167 -21.66 4.13 2.61
C HIS A 167 -21.16 3.72 1.23
N ASP A 168 -21.60 2.56 0.75
CA ASP A 168 -21.20 2.02 -0.55
C ASP A 168 -22.38 1.31 -1.22
N LEU A 169 -23.12 2.07 -2.03
CA LEU A 169 -24.31 1.59 -2.75
C LEU A 169 -23.99 0.51 -3.81
N ASN A 170 -22.71 0.19 -4.05
CA ASN A 170 -22.34 -0.94 -4.90
C ASN A 170 -22.51 -2.30 -4.20
N LEU A 171 -22.78 -2.30 -2.89
CA LEU A 171 -22.91 -3.51 -2.07
C LEU A 171 -24.39 -3.82 -1.85
N SER A 172 -24.92 -4.84 -2.50
CA SER A 172 -26.33 -5.24 -2.40
C SER A 172 -26.56 -6.51 -1.57
N SER A 173 -25.51 -7.07 -0.96
CA SER A 173 -25.58 -8.30 -0.18
C SER A 173 -24.83 -8.17 1.14
N VAL A 174 -25.25 -8.92 2.15
CA VAL A 174 -24.55 -8.99 3.45
C VAL A 174 -23.10 -9.46 3.26
N ALA A 175 -22.88 -10.50 2.44
CA ALA A 175 -21.55 -11.06 2.23
C ALA A 175 -20.55 -10.04 1.66
N THR A 176 -20.95 -9.26 0.65
CA THR A 176 -20.06 -8.22 0.07
C THR A 176 -19.85 -7.04 1.01
N ALA A 177 -20.83 -6.70 1.85
CA ALA A 177 -20.68 -5.70 2.90
C ALA A 177 -19.76 -6.18 4.05
N GLU A 178 -19.79 -7.47 4.38
CA GLU A 178 -18.86 -8.11 5.31
C GLU A 178 -17.43 -8.11 4.77
N GLU A 179 -17.22 -8.54 3.53
CA GLU A 179 -15.90 -8.50 2.88
C GLU A 179 -15.31 -7.08 2.87
N ARG A 180 -16.16 -6.07 2.63
CA ARG A 180 -15.80 -4.65 2.68
C ARG A 180 -15.32 -4.23 4.06
N ALA A 181 -16.07 -4.60 5.10
CA ALA A 181 -15.75 -4.27 6.48
C ALA A 181 -14.44 -4.95 6.92
N ASP A 182 -14.27 -6.23 6.57
CA ASP A 182 -13.06 -7.00 6.86
C ASP A 182 -11.83 -6.41 6.12
N ALA A 183 -12.00 -5.97 4.88
CA ALA A 183 -10.94 -5.30 4.12
C ALA A 183 -10.49 -3.99 4.77
N LEU A 184 -11.43 -3.18 5.27
CA LEU A 184 -11.11 -1.94 5.97
C LEU A 184 -10.37 -2.20 7.28
N GLN A 185 -10.79 -3.21 8.06
CA GLN A 185 -10.08 -3.61 9.27
C GLN A 185 -8.66 -4.12 8.96
N ARG A 186 -8.48 -4.94 7.92
CA ARG A 186 -7.14 -5.40 7.50
C ARG A 186 -6.23 -4.23 7.13
N ASN A 187 -6.74 -3.28 6.35
CA ASN A 187 -5.96 -2.09 5.96
C ASN A 187 -5.56 -1.24 7.17
N ALA A 188 -6.42 -1.13 8.20
CA ALA A 188 -6.06 -0.48 9.45
C ALA A 188 -5.02 -1.26 10.25
N ALA A 189 -5.15 -2.60 10.29
CA ALA A 189 -4.21 -3.47 11.00
C ALA A 189 -2.78 -3.34 10.46
N LEU A 190 -2.60 -3.22 9.13
CA LEU A 190 -1.28 -3.03 8.51
C LEU A 190 -0.50 -1.84 9.07
N GLY A 191 -1.19 -0.81 9.60
CA GLY A 191 -0.58 0.38 10.19
C GLY A 191 -0.30 0.30 11.70
N GLU A 192 -0.73 -0.75 12.40
CA GLU A 192 -0.60 -0.87 13.86
C GLU A 192 0.84 -1.10 14.30
N GLU A 193 1.53 -2.00 13.62
CA GLU A 193 2.93 -2.25 13.88
C GLU A 193 3.72 -1.47 12.83
N GLY A 194 4.52 -0.53 13.31
CA GLY A 194 5.24 0.38 12.46
C GLY A 194 6.72 0.37 12.75
N GLY A 195 7.43 1.17 11.96
CA GLY A 195 8.83 1.45 12.18
C GLY A 195 9.65 1.33 10.92
N GLU A 196 10.96 1.25 11.12
CA GLU A 196 11.91 1.00 10.06
C GLU A 196 13.15 0.28 10.59
N ILE A 197 13.76 -0.50 9.71
CA ILE A 197 15.11 -1.00 9.89
C ILE A 197 16.03 -0.40 8.83
N LEU A 198 17.27 -0.18 9.23
CA LEU A 198 18.37 0.17 8.34
C LEU A 198 19.29 -1.05 8.25
N VAL A 199 19.53 -1.52 7.04
CA VAL A 199 20.26 -2.76 6.76
C VAL A 199 21.25 -2.53 5.61
N PRO A 200 22.29 -3.38 5.46
CA PRO A 200 22.95 -3.52 4.17
C PRO A 200 21.94 -3.79 3.05
N VAL A 201 22.29 -3.43 1.80
CA VAL A 201 21.34 -3.57 0.69
C VAL A 201 20.99 -5.04 0.43
N ASN A 202 19.69 -5.35 0.44
CA ASN A 202 19.13 -6.61 -0.01
C ASN A 202 18.60 -6.44 -1.44
N CYS A 203 19.23 -7.12 -2.40
CA CYS A 203 18.83 -7.04 -3.81
C CYS A 203 17.55 -7.80 -4.14
N GLY A 204 17.08 -8.69 -3.26
CA GLY A 204 15.87 -9.49 -3.46
C GLY A 204 14.66 -9.02 -2.67
N GLN A 205 14.76 -7.92 -1.90
CA GLN A 205 13.64 -7.44 -1.10
C GLN A 205 12.60 -6.72 -1.97
N GLU A 206 11.34 -7.12 -1.88
CA GLU A 206 10.23 -6.46 -2.56
C GLU A 206 9.24 -5.80 -1.57
N LEU A 207 8.38 -4.94 -2.13
CA LEU A 207 7.32 -4.28 -1.37
C LEU A 207 6.21 -5.29 -1.05
N TYR A 208 5.73 -5.26 0.19
CA TYR A 208 4.70 -6.13 0.78
C TYR A 208 5.12 -7.56 1.11
N ASP A 209 6.40 -7.92 0.95
CA ASP A 209 6.89 -9.20 1.47
C ASP A 209 6.77 -9.22 3.00
N VAL A 210 6.57 -10.41 3.55
CA VAL A 210 6.70 -10.63 4.98
C VAL A 210 8.14 -11.00 5.30
N VAL A 211 8.71 -10.39 6.33
CA VAL A 211 10.06 -10.65 6.81
C VAL A 211 10.03 -10.97 8.30
N ALA A 212 10.96 -11.80 8.76
CA ALA A 212 11.15 -12.03 10.18
C ALA A 212 12.27 -11.11 10.71
N ILE A 213 11.99 -10.41 11.81
CA ILE A 213 12.92 -9.48 12.45
C ILE A 213 13.37 -10.05 13.78
N THR A 214 14.67 -10.26 13.92
CA THR A 214 15.32 -10.58 15.20
C THR A 214 16.18 -9.41 15.66
N ASP A 215 15.75 -8.71 16.69
CA ASP A 215 16.51 -7.62 17.32
C ASP A 215 16.39 -7.77 18.83
N ALA A 216 17.40 -8.41 19.43
CA ALA A 216 17.42 -8.66 20.87
C ALA A 216 17.42 -7.36 21.69
N GLY A 217 17.98 -6.26 21.17
CA GLY A 217 17.98 -4.97 21.83
C GLY A 217 16.59 -4.36 21.93
N ALA A 218 15.71 -4.69 20.97
CA ALA A 218 14.30 -4.31 20.97
C ALA A 218 13.37 -5.40 21.54
N GLY A 219 13.91 -6.53 22.02
CA GLY A 219 13.12 -7.66 22.50
C GLY A 219 12.37 -8.43 21.40
N LEU A 220 12.76 -8.26 20.14
CA LEU A 220 12.14 -8.93 19.00
C LEU A 220 12.87 -10.24 18.69
N SER A 221 12.11 -11.33 18.57
CA SER A 221 12.62 -12.64 18.18
C SER A 221 11.75 -13.19 17.06
N SER A 222 12.30 -13.27 15.84
CA SER A 222 11.57 -13.69 14.64
C SER A 222 10.20 -12.98 14.46
N ALA A 223 10.12 -11.70 14.85
CA ALA A 223 8.89 -10.93 14.75
C ALA A 223 8.52 -10.70 13.29
N ARG A 224 7.35 -11.18 12.87
CA ARG A 224 6.87 -11.03 11.49
C ARG A 224 6.47 -9.59 11.24
N ARG A 225 6.96 -9.01 10.15
CA ARG A 225 6.67 -7.64 9.70
C ARG A 225 6.48 -7.61 8.20
N ARG A 226 5.61 -6.74 7.70
CA ARG A 226 5.42 -6.53 6.27
C ARG A 226 6.26 -5.35 5.78
N VAL A 227 6.88 -5.48 4.62
CA VAL A 227 7.60 -4.36 3.99
C VAL A 227 6.60 -3.37 3.40
N MET A 228 6.53 -2.17 3.98
CA MET A 228 5.59 -1.11 3.55
C MET A 228 6.27 0.01 2.77
N GLY A 229 7.58 -0.03 2.65
CA GLY A 229 8.33 0.95 1.87
C GLY A 229 9.82 0.66 1.90
N MET A 230 10.52 1.08 0.86
CA MET A 230 11.95 0.91 0.73
C MET A 230 12.60 2.20 0.25
N ALA A 231 13.79 2.49 0.75
CA ALA A 231 14.62 3.56 0.25
C ALA A 231 16.08 3.12 0.29
N LEU A 232 16.75 3.17 -0.86
CA LEU A 232 18.18 2.94 -0.96
C LEU A 232 18.91 4.28 -0.85
N ARG A 233 19.99 4.30 -0.07
CA ARG A 233 20.90 5.44 0.00
C ARG A 233 22.29 4.99 -0.40
N TYR A 234 22.84 5.68 -1.39
CA TYR A 234 24.24 5.59 -1.77
C TYR A 234 24.87 6.97 -1.64
N SER A 235 26.01 7.05 -0.96
CA SER A 235 26.78 8.29 -0.83
C SER A 235 28.24 7.94 -0.61
N VAL A 236 29.11 8.48 -1.45
CA VAL A 236 30.57 8.40 -1.28
C VAL A 236 31.16 9.68 -0.71
N ASP A 237 30.38 10.77 -0.73
CA ASP A 237 30.80 12.08 -0.29
C ASP A 237 30.51 12.29 1.20
N GLY A 238 31.49 12.82 1.93
CA GLY A 238 31.38 13.15 3.36
C GLY A 238 32.24 12.28 4.27
N ARG A 239 32.03 12.40 5.59
CA ARG A 239 32.83 11.69 6.61
C ARG A 239 32.48 10.21 6.77
N SER A 240 31.37 9.77 6.20
CA SER A 240 30.89 8.39 6.33
C SER A 240 30.21 7.96 5.04
N PRO A 241 30.88 7.18 4.18
CA PRO A 241 30.24 6.62 2.99
C PRO A 241 29.09 5.71 3.42
N ALA A 242 28.02 5.69 2.63
CA ALA A 242 26.81 4.93 2.91
C ALA A 242 26.40 4.12 1.69
N TYR A 243 26.11 2.84 1.91
CA TYR A 243 25.40 1.98 0.98
C TYR A 243 24.45 1.12 1.79
N GLU A 244 23.25 1.65 2.00
CA GLU A 244 22.29 1.17 2.98
C GLU A 244 20.87 1.19 2.42
N GLN A 245 20.05 0.26 2.89
CA GLN A 245 18.64 0.19 2.57
C GLN A 245 17.83 0.42 3.84
N ARG A 246 16.92 1.39 3.78
CA ARG A 246 15.90 1.61 4.79
C ARG A 246 14.64 0.87 4.37
N ILE A 247 14.12 0.01 5.24
CA ILE A 247 12.90 -0.76 5.05
C ILE A 247 11.89 -0.27 6.08
N ARG A 248 10.75 0.25 5.62
CA ARG A 248 9.60 0.58 6.48
C ARG A 248 8.79 -0.67 6.74
N LEU A 249 8.37 -0.82 7.99
CA LEU A 249 7.68 -2.00 8.49
C LEU A 249 6.20 -1.71 8.77
N GLY A 250 5.37 -2.70 8.50
CA GLY A 250 3.94 -2.79 8.79
C GLY A 250 3.62 -4.07 9.58
N ALA A 251 2.40 -4.18 10.08
CA ALA A 251 1.88 -5.44 10.61
C ALA A 251 1.63 -6.46 9.48
N VAL A 252 1.48 -7.73 9.85
CA VAL A 252 1.25 -8.85 8.91
C VAL A 252 -0.18 -9.34 8.97
#